data_AF-A0AAP5UZA3-F1
#
_entry.id   AF-A0AAP5UZA3-F1
#
_cell.length_a   1.000
_cell.length_b   1.000
_cell.length_c   1.000
_cell.angle_alpha   90.00
_cell.angle_beta   90.00
_cell.angle_gamma   90.00
#
_symmetry.space_group_name_H-M   'P 1'
#
loop_
_entity.id
_entity.type
_entity.pdbx_description
1 polymer ?
#
loop_
_entity_poly.entity_id
_entity_poly.type
_entity_poly.pdbx_seq_one_letter_code
_entity_poly.pdbx_strand_id
1 'polypeptide(L)'
;MSEVLLTTDKLYKLKTEIEENLNDIKNDPNMVKELKATMADKYKALPGYIQEILNNNDNNVQRLNEKEVYIVSKEMYSILGTQALDPSNYFPTRLAKELEGGRVFAGEEVVKLPYKFKNVIKIKEDNYVTSITAKELSELYNSSILQYNYNTQREGKYIKGSLIPVPKTNPKSVDEIKELFIKGDLIVSMLTFNARLGTSDGDEEVEYDPSDQTLTVTRGTLLDALDGYHRISGIVKAIAEVPELDQPFILNVLNYDEEKAKVHFAQMNTINPVEKSRIEELGQKRYSSTVVEQLKFKSELKNKISPQSDIGLDSNFLVTYYTLSEAIDDAFELKSRKDALKISKYLVDFFDNLFYAFPDEFLEDDLSSIRKQSYINHNVMFYGYVYLAKKMKENNIELNKLESILNTIDFSKSGRMFEELGRQNNEIQLKNVMKKKLKRIFYDEIAVV
;
A
#
# COMPACT_ATOMS: atom_id res chain seq x y z
N MET A 1 -8.52 -19.10 24.73
CA MET A 1 -9.23 -17.80 24.76
C MET A 1 -8.87 -17.08 23.47
N SER A 2 -9.84 -16.76 22.62
CA SER A 2 -9.58 -16.02 21.38
C SER A 2 -8.99 -14.65 21.74
N GLU A 3 -7.80 -14.35 21.21
CA GLU A 3 -7.22 -13.00 21.36
C GLU A 3 -8.20 -11.98 20.79
N VAL A 4 -8.54 -10.99 21.61
CA VAL A 4 -9.39 -9.86 21.22
C VAL A 4 -8.59 -9.02 20.23
N LEU A 5 -8.73 -9.26 18.93
CA LEU A 5 -8.17 -8.37 17.91
C LEU A 5 -8.92 -7.04 17.94
N LEU A 6 -8.18 -5.93 17.90
CA LEU A 6 -8.75 -4.60 17.66
C LEU A 6 -9.16 -4.53 16.19
N THR A 7 -10.44 -4.31 15.94
CA THR A 7 -10.99 -4.14 14.60
C THR A 7 -11.52 -2.73 14.43
N THR A 8 -11.66 -2.26 13.18
CA THR A 8 -12.25 -0.95 12.88
C THR A 8 -13.65 -0.81 13.51
N ASP A 9 -14.45 -1.87 13.51
CA ASP A 9 -15.79 -1.88 14.11
C ASP A 9 -15.76 -1.71 15.64
N LYS A 10 -14.79 -2.35 16.31
CA LYS A 10 -14.60 -2.20 17.76
C LYS A 10 -14.12 -0.80 18.13
N LEU A 11 -13.19 -0.25 17.35
CA LEU A 11 -12.69 1.11 17.57
C LEU A 11 -13.81 2.14 17.35
N TYR A 12 -14.63 1.96 16.30
CA TYR A 12 -15.79 2.80 16.05
C TYR A 12 -16.82 2.68 17.17
N LYS A 13 -17.12 1.46 17.62
CA LYS A 13 -18.02 1.24 18.75
C LYS A 13 -17.55 2.00 19.98
N LEU A 14 -16.28 1.88 20.37
CA LEU A 14 -15.75 2.58 21.54
C LEU A 14 -15.81 4.11 21.39
N LYS A 15 -15.59 4.64 20.18
CA LYS A 15 -15.77 6.08 19.92
C LYS A 15 -17.23 6.50 20.15
N THR A 16 -18.20 5.71 19.70
CA THR A 16 -19.62 5.96 19.98
C THR A 16 -19.91 5.93 21.48
N GLU A 17 -19.38 4.95 22.21
CA GLU A 17 -19.54 4.88 23.67
C GLU A 17 -18.94 6.12 24.36
N ILE A 18 -17.78 6.60 23.91
CA ILE A 18 -17.19 7.86 24.39
C ILE A 18 -18.18 9.01 24.16
N GLU A 19 -18.70 9.18 22.93
CA GLU A 19 -19.64 10.25 22.60
C GLU A 19 -20.90 10.23 23.46
N GLU A 20 -21.47 9.05 23.67
CA GLU A 20 -22.68 8.86 24.47
C GLU A 20 -22.46 9.23 25.95
N ASN A 21 -21.24 9.02 26.47
CA ASN A 21 -20.89 9.29 27.87
C ASN A 21 -20.20 10.66 28.08
N LEU A 22 -19.91 11.43 27.03
CA LEU A 22 -19.25 12.74 27.17
C LEU A 22 -20.07 13.73 28.00
N ASN A 23 -21.39 13.70 27.85
CA ASN A 23 -22.28 14.63 28.56
C ASN A 23 -22.25 14.43 30.07
N ASP A 24 -22.02 13.19 30.54
CA ASP A 24 -21.96 12.88 31.97
C ASP A 24 -20.74 13.54 32.62
N ILE A 25 -19.60 13.57 31.92
CA ILE A 25 -18.42 14.31 32.37
C ILE A 25 -18.63 15.81 32.18
N LYS A 26 -19.11 16.25 31.01
CA LYS A 26 -19.26 17.67 30.66
C LYS A 26 -20.16 18.43 31.63
N ASN A 27 -21.19 17.76 32.16
CA ASN A 27 -22.16 18.36 33.07
C ASN A 27 -21.69 18.41 34.53
N ASP A 28 -20.59 17.73 34.90
CA ASP A 28 -19.99 17.80 36.23
C ASP A 28 -18.63 18.54 36.19
N PRO A 29 -18.57 19.78 36.71
CA PRO A 29 -17.33 20.56 36.74
C PRO A 29 -16.15 19.88 37.46
N ASN A 30 -16.42 19.03 38.45
CA ASN A 30 -15.36 18.29 39.15
C ASN A 30 -14.79 17.19 38.26
N MET A 31 -15.63 16.46 37.54
CA MET A 31 -15.19 15.44 36.58
C MET A 31 -14.45 16.05 35.40
N VAL A 32 -14.90 17.19 34.87
CA VAL A 32 -14.16 17.94 33.84
C VAL A 32 -12.76 18.32 34.34
N LYS A 33 -12.68 18.84 35.57
CA LYS A 33 -11.40 19.25 36.17
C LYS A 33 -10.48 18.05 36.39
N GLU A 34 -11.01 16.94 36.89
CA GLU A 34 -10.28 15.69 37.12
C GLU A 34 -9.75 15.10 35.81
N LEU A 35 -10.59 15.01 34.78
CA LEU A 35 -10.18 14.53 33.46
C LEU A 35 -9.07 15.42 32.89
N LYS A 36 -9.24 16.75 32.90
CA LYS A 36 -8.22 17.68 32.41
C LYS A 36 -6.91 17.59 33.20
N ALA A 37 -6.98 17.49 34.53
CA ALA A 37 -5.80 17.39 35.37
C ALA A 37 -5.03 16.09 35.08
N THR A 38 -5.74 14.97 34.99
CA THR A 38 -5.16 13.66 34.72
C THR A 38 -4.57 13.57 33.32
N MET A 39 -5.29 14.11 32.33
CA MET A 39 -4.82 14.20 30.95
C MET A 39 -3.60 15.11 30.79
N ALA A 40 -3.53 16.21 31.53
CA ALA A 40 -2.36 17.08 31.55
C ALA A 40 -1.17 16.44 32.28
N ASP A 41 -1.39 15.76 33.40
CA ASP A 41 -0.30 15.21 34.22
C ASP A 41 0.33 13.96 33.59
N LYS A 42 -0.50 12.94 33.31
CA LYS A 42 -0.05 11.65 32.78
C LYS A 42 0.28 11.70 31.29
N TYR A 43 -0.48 12.51 30.54
CA TYR A 43 -0.46 12.48 29.08
C TYR A 43 -0.04 13.81 28.44
N LYS A 44 0.29 14.84 29.24
CA LYS A 44 0.72 16.16 28.74
C LYS A 44 -0.26 16.80 27.74
N ALA A 45 -1.52 16.40 27.78
CA ALA A 45 -2.55 16.96 26.90
C ALA A 45 -2.92 18.38 27.34
N LEU A 46 -3.14 19.26 26.36
CA LEU A 46 -3.56 20.63 26.64
C LEU A 46 -5.01 20.65 27.16
N PRO A 47 -5.32 21.39 28.24
CA PRO A 47 -6.70 21.47 28.75
C PRO A 47 -7.73 21.98 27.73
N GLY A 48 -7.30 22.78 26.75
CA GLY A 48 -8.14 23.24 25.63
C GLY A 48 -8.52 22.10 24.67
N TYR A 49 -7.56 21.25 24.31
CA TYR A 49 -7.80 20.06 23.49
C TYR A 49 -8.77 19.08 24.18
N ILE A 50 -8.62 18.87 25.49
CA ILE A 50 -9.59 18.08 26.27
C ILE A 50 -10.97 18.73 26.30
N GLN A 51 -11.03 20.07 26.37
CA GLN A 51 -12.30 20.80 26.28
C GLN A 51 -12.96 20.63 24.90
N GLU A 52 -12.18 20.59 23.82
CA GLU A 52 -12.69 20.36 22.46
C GLU A 52 -13.25 18.94 22.28
N ILE A 53 -12.60 17.94 22.88
CA ILE A 53 -13.12 16.57 22.93
C ILE A 53 -14.44 16.55 23.71
N LEU A 54 -14.48 17.14 24.90
CA LEU A 54 -15.69 17.21 25.74
C LEU A 54 -16.84 17.96 25.07
N ASN A 55 -16.53 19.00 24.30
CA ASN A 55 -17.55 19.74 23.56
C ASN A 55 -18.09 18.93 22.38
N ASN A 56 -17.25 18.07 21.80
CA ASN A 56 -17.50 17.29 20.58
C ASN A 56 -18.07 18.11 19.41
N ASN A 57 -17.77 19.41 19.36
CA ASN A 57 -18.13 20.24 18.23
C ASN A 57 -17.41 19.66 17.00
N ASP A 58 -18.14 19.31 15.95
CA ASP A 58 -17.61 18.70 14.71
C ASP A 58 -17.12 17.23 14.80
N ASN A 59 -17.68 16.43 15.71
CA ASN A 59 -17.36 15.01 15.88
C ASN A 59 -15.87 14.78 16.22
N ASN A 60 -15.29 15.62 17.08
CA ASN A 60 -13.90 15.51 17.53
C ASN A 60 -13.56 14.12 18.12
N VAL A 61 -14.50 13.45 18.78
CA VAL A 61 -14.30 12.08 19.26
C VAL A 61 -14.05 11.11 18.11
N GLN A 62 -14.78 11.27 17.00
CA GLN A 62 -14.58 10.42 15.82
C GLN A 62 -13.25 10.67 15.12
N ARG A 63 -12.64 11.85 15.33
CA ARG A 63 -11.31 12.20 14.79
C ARG A 63 -10.15 11.65 15.62
N LEU A 64 -10.40 11.20 16.85
CA LEU A 64 -9.36 10.63 17.71
C LEU A 64 -8.66 9.45 17.02
N ASN A 65 -7.34 9.42 17.10
CA ASN A 65 -6.55 8.27 16.65
C ASN A 65 -6.67 7.11 17.66
N GLU A 66 -6.15 5.94 17.30
CA GLU A 66 -6.26 4.73 18.12
C GLU A 66 -5.74 4.89 19.56
N LYS A 67 -4.62 5.58 19.73
CA LYS A 67 -4.00 5.84 21.04
C LYS A 67 -4.82 6.85 21.85
N GLU A 68 -5.34 7.89 21.20
CA GLU A 68 -6.22 8.87 21.83
C GLU A 68 -7.53 8.24 22.29
N VAL A 69 -8.15 7.38 21.48
CA VAL A 69 -9.35 6.64 21.88
C VAL A 69 -9.06 5.75 23.09
N TYR A 70 -7.94 5.03 23.09
CA TYR A 70 -7.52 4.22 24.23
C TYR A 70 -7.38 5.04 25.51
N ILE A 71 -6.66 6.17 25.44
CA ILE A 71 -6.39 7.01 26.59
C ILE A 71 -7.66 7.69 27.10
N VAL A 72 -8.46 8.29 26.19
CA VAL A 72 -9.71 8.98 26.56
C VAL A 72 -10.70 8.01 27.17
N SER A 73 -10.95 6.86 26.54
CA SER A 73 -11.85 5.83 27.09
C SER A 73 -11.38 5.32 28.46
N LYS A 74 -10.06 5.09 28.63
CA LYS A 74 -9.48 4.66 29.90
C LYS A 74 -9.72 5.65 31.04
N GLU A 75 -9.44 6.93 30.82
CA GLU A 75 -9.61 7.93 31.88
C GLU A 75 -11.10 8.22 32.12
N MET A 76 -11.94 8.24 31.08
CA MET A 76 -13.39 8.34 31.26
C MET A 76 -13.96 7.14 32.02
N TYR A 77 -13.48 5.93 31.74
CA TYR A 77 -13.84 4.72 32.49
C TYR A 77 -13.42 4.82 33.96
N SER A 78 -12.22 5.35 34.23
CA SER A 78 -11.75 5.58 35.61
C SER A 78 -12.62 6.57 36.38
N ILE A 79 -13.21 7.55 35.72
CA ILE A 79 -14.05 8.59 36.33
C ILE A 79 -15.51 8.12 36.47
N LEU A 80 -16.08 7.54 35.42
CA LEU A 80 -17.50 7.18 35.34
C LEU A 80 -17.81 5.76 35.81
N GLY A 81 -16.84 4.84 35.73
CA GLY A 81 -17.04 3.42 36.00
C GLY A 81 -17.88 2.67 34.95
N THR A 82 -18.24 3.31 33.84
CA THR A 82 -19.08 2.72 32.78
C THR A 82 -18.35 1.61 32.02
N GLN A 83 -18.77 0.36 32.20
CA GLN A 83 -18.12 -0.82 31.58
C GLN A 83 -18.02 -0.74 30.05
N ALA A 84 -18.94 -0.04 29.39
CA ALA A 84 -18.90 0.15 27.94
C ALA A 84 -17.69 0.97 27.46
N LEU A 85 -17.10 1.79 28.35
CA LEU A 85 -15.87 2.55 28.13
C LEU A 85 -14.59 1.79 28.48
N ASP A 86 -14.67 0.61 29.10
CA ASP A 86 -13.47 -0.12 29.50
C ASP A 86 -12.67 -0.56 28.25
N PRO A 87 -11.47 -0.02 28.03
CA PRO A 87 -10.67 -0.31 26.83
C PRO A 87 -10.27 -1.79 26.75
N SER A 88 -10.28 -2.55 27.86
CA SER A 88 -9.96 -3.98 27.86
C SER A 88 -10.93 -4.83 27.02
N ASN A 89 -12.15 -4.32 26.81
CA ASN A 89 -13.17 -4.94 25.96
C ASN A 89 -12.87 -4.79 24.45
N TYR A 90 -12.00 -3.85 24.09
CA TYR A 90 -11.76 -3.43 22.70
C TYR A 90 -10.32 -3.68 22.27
N PHE A 91 -9.34 -3.45 23.16
CA PHE A 91 -7.92 -3.53 22.88
C PHE A 91 -7.31 -4.83 23.41
N PRO A 92 -6.54 -5.57 22.58
CA PRO A 92 -5.75 -6.69 23.07
C PRO A 92 -4.72 -6.24 24.10
N THR A 93 -4.48 -7.05 25.13
CA THR A 93 -3.55 -6.74 26.24
C THR A 93 -2.15 -6.34 25.77
N ARG A 94 -1.66 -6.93 24.67
CA ARG A 94 -0.35 -6.56 24.07
C ARG A 94 -0.37 -5.13 23.54
N LEU A 95 -1.42 -4.76 22.81
CA LEU A 95 -1.59 -3.43 22.23
C LEU A 95 -1.87 -2.39 23.33
N ALA A 96 -2.67 -2.74 24.34
CA ALA A 96 -2.87 -1.90 25.52
C ALA A 96 -1.54 -1.57 26.21
N LYS A 97 -0.66 -2.56 26.41
CA LYS A 97 0.69 -2.32 26.96
C LYS A 97 1.58 -1.47 26.06
N GLU A 98 1.43 -1.56 24.74
CA GLU A 98 2.16 -0.74 23.76
C GLU A 98 1.68 0.72 23.78
N LEU A 99 0.36 0.92 23.88
CA LEU A 99 -0.27 2.24 23.98
C LEU A 99 0.00 2.91 25.35
N GLU A 100 0.14 2.10 26.41
CA GLU A 100 0.53 2.55 27.76
C GLU A 100 2.04 2.77 27.92
N GLY A 101 2.86 1.94 27.27
CA GLY A 101 4.32 1.99 27.34
C GLY A 101 4.95 2.95 26.34
N GLY A 102 4.23 3.33 25.29
CA GLY A 102 4.67 4.33 24.33
C GLY A 102 4.55 5.72 24.94
N ARG A 103 5.69 6.41 25.12
CA ARG A 103 5.78 7.82 25.55
C ARG A 103 4.62 8.63 24.97
N VAL A 104 3.82 9.22 25.84
CA VAL A 104 2.55 9.84 25.41
C VAL A 104 2.82 11.15 24.70
N PHE A 105 3.67 12.01 25.23
CA PHE A 105 4.27 13.14 24.52
C PHE A 105 5.52 13.46 25.33
N ALA A 106 6.72 13.08 24.87
CA ALA A 106 7.95 13.44 25.57
C ALA A 106 9.19 13.24 24.68
N GLY A 107 9.78 14.35 24.24
CA GLY A 107 11.18 14.34 23.81
C GLY A 107 11.71 15.62 23.20
N GLU A 108 10.94 16.29 22.35
CA GLU A 108 11.46 17.38 21.51
C GLU A 108 10.59 18.63 21.70
N GLU A 109 11.21 19.81 21.57
CA GLU A 109 10.50 21.08 21.58
C GLU A 109 9.28 20.97 20.65
N VAL A 110 8.06 21.16 21.18
CA VAL A 110 6.86 21.20 20.33
C VAL A 110 7.10 22.30 19.33
N VAL A 111 7.26 21.91 18.06
CA VAL A 111 7.50 22.87 16.99
C VAL A 111 6.26 23.75 16.92
N LYS A 112 6.48 25.05 16.84
CA LYS A 112 5.41 26.05 16.74
C LYS A 112 5.62 26.89 15.51
N LEU A 113 4.52 27.43 15.00
CA LEU A 113 4.58 28.54 14.06
C LEU A 113 4.96 29.84 14.81
N PRO A 114 5.78 30.72 14.21
CA PRO A 114 6.28 30.64 12.85
C PRO A 114 7.41 29.60 12.69
N TYR A 115 7.39 28.82 11.63
CA TYR A 115 8.40 27.80 11.33
C TYR A 115 9.24 28.20 10.14
N LYS A 116 10.56 28.12 10.26
CA LYS A 116 11.50 28.60 9.24
C LYS A 116 12.20 27.44 8.53
N PHE A 117 11.87 27.25 7.26
CA PHE A 117 12.63 26.41 6.35
C PHE A 117 13.90 27.14 5.88
N LYS A 118 15.01 26.40 5.74
CA LYS A 118 16.30 26.91 5.26
C LYS A 118 16.62 26.39 3.86
N ASN A 119 17.60 26.99 3.20
CA ASN A 119 18.07 26.61 1.86
C ASN A 119 16.94 26.53 0.82
N VAL A 120 16.01 27.49 0.90
CA VAL A 120 14.80 27.52 0.09
C VAL A 120 15.07 28.23 -1.23
N ILE A 121 14.67 27.58 -2.32
CA ILE A 121 14.69 28.15 -3.66
C ILE A 121 13.26 28.58 -4.01
N LYS A 122 13.05 29.89 -4.21
CA LYS A 122 11.78 30.40 -4.77
C LYS A 122 11.73 30.10 -6.27
N ILE A 123 10.77 29.26 -6.68
CA ILE A 123 10.54 28.92 -8.10
C ILE A 123 9.67 30.00 -8.75
N LYS A 124 8.61 30.41 -8.04
CA LYS A 124 7.71 31.52 -8.39
C LYS A 124 7.03 32.02 -7.11
N GLU A 125 6.13 32.99 -7.23
CA GLU A 125 5.57 33.70 -6.07
C GLU A 125 4.93 32.81 -5.00
N ASP A 126 4.34 31.71 -5.43
CA ASP A 126 3.51 30.80 -4.64
C ASP A 126 4.09 29.37 -4.59
N ASN A 127 5.38 29.21 -4.95
CA ASN A 127 6.04 27.91 -5.03
C ASN A 127 7.53 28.00 -4.64
N TYR A 128 7.89 27.17 -3.69
CA TYR A 128 9.19 27.13 -3.05
C TYR A 128 9.68 25.68 -2.96
N VAL A 129 10.97 25.45 -3.13
CA VAL A 129 11.57 24.11 -3.04
C VAL A 129 12.71 24.12 -2.04
N THR A 130 12.77 23.10 -1.18
CA THR A 130 13.84 22.89 -0.20
C THR A 130 14.02 21.40 0.11
N SER A 131 14.89 21.07 1.06
CA SER A 131 15.00 19.74 1.67
C SER A 131 14.35 19.73 3.06
N ILE A 132 13.80 18.59 3.45
CA ILE A 132 13.33 18.32 4.82
C ILE A 132 13.85 16.97 5.29
N THR A 133 14.32 16.89 6.53
CA THR A 133 14.80 15.63 7.13
C THR A 133 13.64 14.78 7.66
N ALA A 134 13.90 13.48 7.85
CA ALA A 134 12.92 12.58 8.45
C ALA A 134 12.53 12.99 9.89
N LYS A 135 13.49 13.56 10.64
CA LYS A 135 13.21 14.10 11.98
C LYS A 135 12.35 15.35 11.93
N GLU A 136 12.68 16.35 11.11
CA GLU A 136 11.84 17.54 10.94
C GLU A 136 10.42 17.17 10.47
N LEU A 137 10.28 16.20 9.58
CA LEU A 137 8.98 15.64 9.18
C LEU A 137 8.21 15.07 10.37
N SER A 138 8.88 14.27 11.20
CA SER A 138 8.29 13.68 12.40
C SER A 138 7.90 14.72 13.43
N GLU A 139 8.73 15.74 13.63
CA GLU A 139 8.47 16.85 14.53
C GLU A 139 7.26 17.67 14.09
N LEU A 140 7.17 18.05 12.81
CA LEU A 140 6.03 18.79 12.25
C LEU A 140 4.73 17.98 12.31
N TYR A 141 4.81 16.67 12.05
CA TYR A 141 3.66 15.76 12.13
C TYR A 141 3.18 15.57 13.57
N ASN A 142 4.10 15.25 14.48
CA ASN A 142 3.78 15.00 15.89
C ASN A 142 3.35 16.27 16.62
N SER A 143 3.80 17.46 16.17
CA SER A 143 3.35 18.76 16.68
C SER A 143 2.02 19.22 16.07
N SER A 144 1.40 18.42 15.20
CA SER A 144 0.15 18.75 14.49
C SER A 144 0.21 20.03 13.65
N ILE A 145 1.40 20.51 13.30
CA ILE A 145 1.55 21.59 12.32
C ILE A 145 1.18 21.07 10.93
N LEU A 146 1.63 19.85 10.61
CA LEU A 146 1.35 19.22 9.33
C LEU A 146 0.07 18.41 9.40
N GLN A 147 -0.94 18.78 8.61
CA GLN A 147 -2.26 18.15 8.63
C GLN A 147 -2.70 17.57 7.28
N TYR A 148 -3.73 16.73 7.30
CA TYR A 148 -4.38 16.23 6.09
C TYR A 148 -5.61 17.08 5.77
N ASN A 149 -5.71 17.61 4.54
CA ASN A 149 -6.85 18.40 4.09
C ASN A 149 -7.76 17.61 3.15
N TYR A 150 -8.91 17.17 3.67
CA TYR A 150 -9.91 16.39 2.95
C TYR A 150 -10.59 17.13 1.82
N ASN A 151 -10.68 18.45 1.88
CA ASN A 151 -11.33 19.22 0.83
C ASN A 151 -10.46 19.27 -0.44
N THR A 152 -9.14 19.19 -0.28
CA THR A 152 -8.18 19.22 -1.41
C THR A 152 -7.84 17.85 -1.99
N GLN A 153 -8.10 16.77 -1.25
CA GLN A 153 -7.66 15.40 -1.57
C GLN A 153 -8.82 14.42 -1.73
N ARG A 154 -8.52 13.14 -2.01
CA ARG A 154 -9.50 12.07 -2.32
C ARG A 154 -10.69 12.07 -1.35
N GLU A 155 -11.89 11.85 -1.91
CA GLU A 155 -13.14 11.72 -1.18
C GLU A 155 -13.01 10.78 0.03
N GLY A 156 -13.52 11.22 1.18
CA GLY A 156 -13.64 10.42 2.38
C GLY A 156 -14.51 9.17 2.16
N LYS A 157 -14.30 8.12 2.97
CA LYS A 157 -15.21 6.97 2.94
C LYS A 157 -16.60 7.35 3.45
N TYR A 158 -17.64 7.01 2.68
CA TYR A 158 -19.02 7.03 3.15
C TYR A 158 -19.22 5.95 4.22
N ILE A 159 -19.44 6.37 5.46
CA ILE A 159 -20.01 5.53 6.52
C ILE A 159 -21.45 6.00 6.69
N LYS A 160 -22.42 5.09 6.63
CA LYS A 160 -23.85 5.41 6.71
C LYS A 160 -24.12 6.29 7.94
N GLY A 161 -24.55 7.54 7.70
CA GLY A 161 -25.12 8.43 8.71
C GLY A 161 -24.38 9.74 8.96
N SER A 162 -23.10 9.90 8.59
CA SER A 162 -22.37 11.17 8.73
C SER A 162 -21.15 11.25 7.81
N LEU A 163 -20.94 12.43 7.21
CA LEU A 163 -19.80 12.74 6.34
C LEU A 163 -18.53 12.92 7.19
N ILE A 164 -17.87 11.82 7.59
CA ILE A 164 -16.59 11.89 8.32
C ILE A 164 -15.49 11.46 7.35
N PRO A 165 -14.71 12.41 6.80
CA PRO A 165 -13.64 12.04 5.90
C PRO A 165 -12.47 11.49 6.75
N VAL A 166 -12.22 10.19 6.63
CA VAL A 166 -11.02 9.52 7.16
C VAL A 166 -10.01 9.43 6.02
N PRO A 167 -8.70 9.71 6.22
CA PRO A 167 -7.73 9.64 5.14
C PRO A 167 -7.72 8.21 4.64
N LYS A 168 -7.82 8.00 3.33
CA LYS A 168 -7.74 6.66 2.74
C LYS A 168 -6.27 6.20 2.73
N THR A 169 -5.66 6.11 3.91
CA THR A 169 -4.38 5.47 4.07
C THR A 169 -4.57 3.96 3.90
N ASN A 170 -3.75 3.33 3.06
CA ASN A 170 -3.70 1.87 2.96
C ASN A 170 -2.66 1.41 3.99
N PRO A 171 -3.06 0.77 5.11
CA PRO A 171 -2.11 0.40 6.17
C PRO A 171 -0.94 -0.43 5.64
N LYS A 172 -1.22 -1.36 4.71
CA LYS A 172 -0.17 -2.16 4.06
C LYS A 172 0.87 -1.30 3.34
N SER A 173 0.44 -0.26 2.63
CA SER A 173 1.36 0.64 1.92
C SER A 173 2.19 1.48 2.88
N VAL A 174 1.61 1.92 4.00
CA VAL A 174 2.33 2.65 5.04
C VAL A 174 3.39 1.75 5.69
N ASP A 175 3.04 0.51 5.99
CA ASP A 175 3.97 -0.44 6.61
C ASP A 175 5.06 -0.88 5.62
N GLU A 176 4.74 -1.07 4.33
CA GLU A 176 5.76 -1.30 3.29
C GLU A 176 6.76 -0.14 3.19
N ILE A 177 6.29 1.11 3.26
CA ILE A 177 7.17 2.28 3.24
C ILE A 177 8.04 2.32 4.51
N LYS A 178 7.47 2.03 5.68
CA LYS A 178 8.20 1.94 6.95
C LYS A 178 9.37 0.95 6.83
N GLU A 179 9.09 -0.26 6.34
CA GLU A 179 10.10 -1.31 6.16
C GLU A 179 11.19 -0.92 5.16
N LEU A 180 10.81 -0.30 4.03
CA LEU A 180 11.79 0.20 3.05
C LEU A 180 12.68 1.29 3.66
N PHE A 181 12.10 2.18 4.47
CA PHE A 181 12.84 3.25 5.11
C PHE A 181 13.84 2.73 6.14
N ILE A 182 13.42 1.81 7.02
CA ILE A 182 14.29 1.17 8.02
C ILE A 182 15.46 0.44 7.34
N LYS A 183 15.22 -0.19 6.17
CA LYS A 183 16.26 -0.90 5.40
C LYS A 183 17.18 0.03 4.60
N GLY A 184 16.85 1.31 4.46
CA GLY A 184 17.56 2.24 3.58
C GLY A 184 17.27 2.05 2.08
N ASP A 185 16.22 1.30 1.74
CA ASP A 185 15.82 1.00 0.35
C ASP A 185 14.76 2.00 -0.18
N LEU A 186 14.27 2.92 0.66
CA LEU A 186 13.27 3.90 0.26
C LEU A 186 13.87 4.97 -0.67
N ILE A 187 13.49 4.92 -1.94
CA ILE A 187 13.88 5.91 -2.95
C ILE A 187 13.30 7.28 -2.59
N VAL A 188 14.18 8.28 -2.48
CA VAL A 188 13.82 9.68 -2.21
C VAL A 188 12.96 10.23 -3.35
N SER A 189 11.85 10.85 -2.98
CA SER A 189 10.91 11.50 -3.91
C SER A 189 10.38 12.78 -3.26
N MET A 190 9.76 13.64 -4.08
CA MET A 190 9.23 14.92 -3.64
C MET A 190 7.98 14.74 -2.76
N LEU A 191 7.94 15.47 -1.64
CA LEU A 191 6.76 15.72 -0.81
C LEU A 191 6.22 17.11 -1.15
N THR A 192 4.91 17.32 -1.02
CA THR A 192 4.30 18.63 -1.29
C THR A 192 3.47 19.10 -0.11
N PHE A 193 3.83 20.25 0.45
CA PHE A 193 3.06 20.96 1.48
C PHE A 193 2.37 22.18 0.87
N ASN A 194 1.23 22.56 1.44
CA ASN A 194 0.51 23.78 1.09
C ASN A 194 0.27 24.62 2.35
N ALA A 195 0.91 25.78 2.43
CA ALA A 195 0.58 26.83 3.38
C ALA A 195 -0.70 27.52 2.90
N ARG A 196 -1.84 27.15 3.47
CA ARG A 196 -3.16 27.47 2.90
C ARG A 196 -3.45 28.96 2.94
N LEU A 197 -3.63 29.56 1.76
CA LEU A 197 -3.97 30.97 1.63
C LEU A 197 -5.26 31.32 2.40
N GLY A 198 -5.24 32.42 3.15
CA GLY A 198 -6.34 32.92 3.97
C GLY A 198 -6.45 32.30 5.36
N THR A 199 -5.37 31.72 5.89
CA THR A 199 -5.37 31.06 7.22
C THR A 199 -4.37 31.65 8.21
N SER A 200 -3.51 32.57 7.78
CA SER A 200 -2.59 33.28 8.67
C SER A 200 -3.34 34.11 9.73
N ASP A 201 -2.71 34.27 10.90
CA ASP A 201 -3.10 35.29 11.89
C ASP A 201 -2.70 36.71 11.43
N GLY A 202 -1.80 36.82 10.46
CA GLY A 202 -1.32 38.05 9.85
C GLY A 202 -1.71 38.19 8.38
N ASP A 203 -1.00 39.07 7.65
CA ASP A 203 -1.34 39.40 6.26
C ASP A 203 -0.89 38.32 5.26
N GLU A 204 0.21 37.62 5.54
CA GLU A 204 0.82 36.63 4.65
C GLU A 204 0.97 35.28 5.38
N GLU A 205 0.79 34.15 4.68
CA GLU A 205 1.06 32.81 5.23
C GLU A 205 2.53 32.43 5.20
N VAL A 206 3.26 32.99 4.24
CA VAL A 206 4.67 32.68 4.03
C VAL A 206 5.48 33.95 3.77
N GLU A 207 6.62 34.06 4.43
CA GLU A 207 7.56 35.15 4.24
C GLU A 207 8.89 34.58 3.73
N TYR A 208 9.24 34.91 2.49
CA TYR A 208 10.50 34.48 1.87
C TYR A 208 11.57 35.56 2.00
N ASP A 209 12.70 35.21 2.63
CA ASP A 209 13.90 36.04 2.70
C ASP A 209 14.91 35.57 1.64
N PRO A 210 15.13 36.34 0.55
CA PRO A 210 16.08 35.98 -0.49
C PRO A 210 17.54 36.06 -0.05
N SER A 211 17.86 36.82 1.00
CA SER A 211 19.23 37.01 1.49
C SER A 211 19.71 35.83 2.32
N ASP A 212 18.82 35.27 3.15
CA ASP A 212 19.07 34.08 3.99
C ASP A 212 18.61 32.77 3.30
N GLN A 213 17.93 32.87 2.15
CA GLN A 213 17.26 31.75 1.48
C GLN A 213 16.35 30.97 2.44
N THR A 214 15.53 31.70 3.19
CA THR A 214 14.61 31.10 4.17
C THR A 214 13.16 31.38 3.82
N LEU A 215 12.29 30.43 4.14
CA LEU A 215 10.84 30.57 4.02
C LEU A 215 10.25 30.35 5.41
N THR A 216 9.62 31.40 5.93
CA THR A 216 8.94 31.36 7.22
C THR A 216 7.47 31.12 6.99
N VAL A 217 6.91 30.01 7.47
CA VAL A 217 5.47 29.81 7.59
C VAL A 217 5.00 30.56 8.82
N THR A 218 4.07 31.50 8.67
CA THR A 218 3.66 32.43 9.73
C THR A 218 2.69 31.79 10.72
N ARG A 219 2.33 32.51 11.79
CA ARG A 219 1.40 32.01 12.83
C ARG A 219 -0.01 31.87 12.28
N GLY A 220 -0.78 30.91 12.79
CA GLY A 220 -2.16 30.63 12.36
C GLY A 220 -2.25 29.84 11.06
N THR A 221 -1.25 29.93 10.18
CA THR A 221 -1.24 29.24 8.88
C THR A 221 -1.45 27.74 9.00
N LEU A 222 -2.44 27.24 8.26
CA LEU A 222 -2.69 25.82 8.12
C LEU A 222 -1.75 25.22 7.07
N LEU A 223 -0.86 24.31 7.50
CA LEU A 223 0.10 23.62 6.63
C LEU A 223 -0.41 22.22 6.27
N ASP A 224 -0.88 22.07 5.03
CA ASP A 224 -1.49 20.83 4.54
C ASP A 224 -0.48 19.96 3.80
N ALA A 225 -0.42 18.66 4.10
CA ALA A 225 0.33 17.67 3.31
C ALA A 225 -0.42 17.32 2.02
N LEU A 226 -0.29 18.14 0.96
CA LEU A 226 -1.02 18.00 -0.31
C LEU A 226 -0.69 16.71 -1.07
N ASP A 227 0.56 16.24 -1.01
CA ASP A 227 0.98 14.95 -1.55
C ASP A 227 2.02 14.28 -0.64
N GLY A 228 2.01 12.95 -0.64
CA GLY A 228 2.97 12.14 0.11
C GLY A 228 2.51 11.72 1.51
N TYR A 229 1.23 11.88 1.85
CA TYR A 229 0.74 11.56 3.20
C TYR A 229 1.06 10.12 3.65
N HIS A 230 0.85 9.09 2.81
CA HIS A 230 1.24 7.71 3.14
C HIS A 230 2.75 7.55 3.39
N ARG A 231 3.57 8.31 2.65
CA ARG A 231 5.03 8.30 2.83
C ARG A 231 5.41 8.91 4.16
N ILE A 232 4.85 10.08 4.47
CA ILE A 232 5.07 10.78 5.73
C ILE A 232 4.64 9.88 6.90
N SER A 233 3.45 9.30 6.86
CA SER A 233 3.01 8.36 7.92
C SER A 233 3.93 7.16 8.09
N GLY A 234 4.47 6.60 7.00
CA GLY A 234 5.43 5.49 7.06
C GLY A 234 6.77 5.90 7.67
N ILE A 235 7.29 7.06 7.29
CA ILE A 235 8.53 7.65 7.82
C ILE A 235 8.38 7.94 9.32
N VAL A 236 7.29 8.61 9.74
CA VAL A 236 7.04 8.92 11.16
C VAL A 236 6.96 7.65 12.01
N LYS A 237 6.27 6.61 11.53
CA LYS A 237 6.26 5.31 12.20
C LYS A 237 7.66 4.69 12.32
N ALA A 238 8.48 4.81 11.28
CA ALA A 238 9.82 4.27 11.29
C ALA A 238 10.74 5.05 12.25
N ILE A 239 10.64 6.38 12.31
CA ILE A 239 11.36 7.22 13.28
C ILE A 239 10.98 6.87 14.72
N ALA A 240 9.70 6.57 14.97
CA ALA A 240 9.25 6.12 16.29
C ALA A 240 9.87 4.77 16.70
N GLU A 241 10.23 3.92 15.74
CA GLU A 241 10.85 2.60 15.97
C GLU A 241 12.39 2.68 15.99
N VAL A 242 12.98 3.49 15.11
CA VAL A 242 14.42 3.69 14.93
C VAL A 242 14.72 5.19 14.84
N PRO A 243 14.87 5.88 16.00
CA PRO A 243 15.02 7.33 16.06
C PRO A 243 16.30 7.89 15.42
N GLU A 244 17.31 7.04 15.16
CA GLU A 244 18.57 7.47 14.55
C GLU A 244 18.45 7.75 13.04
N LEU A 245 17.39 7.29 12.38
CA LEU A 245 17.18 7.51 10.95
C LEU A 245 16.96 8.99 10.66
N ASP A 246 17.62 9.52 9.62
CA ASP A 246 17.55 10.95 9.32
C ASP A 246 17.79 11.29 7.85
N GLN A 247 17.15 10.52 6.95
CA GLN A 247 17.28 10.73 5.51
C GLN A 247 16.59 12.05 5.08
N PRO A 248 17.22 12.87 4.21
CA PRO A 248 16.56 14.03 3.64
C PRO A 248 15.62 13.67 2.49
N PHE A 249 14.53 14.44 2.37
CA PHE A 249 13.55 14.38 1.30
C PHE A 249 13.46 15.73 0.59
N ILE A 250 13.06 15.70 -0.69
CA ILE A 250 12.77 16.92 -1.45
C ILE A 250 11.39 17.42 -1.00
N LEU A 251 11.29 18.69 -0.64
CA LEU A 251 10.05 19.33 -0.22
C LEU A 251 9.70 20.47 -1.17
N ASN A 252 8.48 20.41 -1.71
CA ASN A 252 7.84 21.52 -2.40
C ASN A 252 6.83 22.16 -1.45
N VAL A 253 6.96 23.46 -1.20
CA VAL A 253 6.04 24.24 -0.36
C VAL A 253 5.29 25.21 -1.26
N LEU A 254 3.96 25.09 -1.27
CA LEU A 254 3.05 25.91 -2.04
C LEU A 254 2.31 26.89 -1.12
N ASN A 255 1.83 28.00 -1.67
CA ASN A 255 0.91 28.89 -1.00
C ASN A 255 -0.34 29.08 -1.87
N TYR A 256 -1.21 28.08 -1.88
CA TYR A 256 -2.43 28.04 -2.66
C TYR A 256 -3.67 28.12 -1.77
N ASP A 257 -4.72 28.73 -2.29
CA ASP A 257 -6.07 28.52 -1.77
C ASP A 257 -6.55 27.08 -2.03
N GLU A 258 -7.70 26.74 -1.48
CA GLU A 258 -8.25 25.39 -1.56
C GLU A 258 -8.55 24.96 -3.02
N GLU A 259 -9.06 25.87 -3.86
CA GLU A 259 -9.44 25.57 -5.23
C GLU A 259 -8.22 25.28 -6.11
N LYS A 260 -7.17 26.10 -6.00
CA LYS A 260 -5.93 25.89 -6.72
C LYS A 260 -5.18 24.66 -6.21
N ALA A 261 -5.24 24.39 -4.90
CA ALA A 261 -4.72 23.14 -4.33
C ALA A 261 -5.45 21.89 -4.87
N LYS A 262 -6.79 21.92 -5.01
CA LYS A 262 -7.57 20.85 -5.67
C LYS A 262 -7.12 20.62 -7.11
N VAL A 263 -6.97 21.69 -7.90
CA VAL A 263 -6.51 21.61 -9.29
C VAL A 263 -5.11 21.01 -9.37
N HIS A 264 -4.19 21.46 -8.50
CA HIS A 264 -2.83 20.92 -8.43
C HIS A 264 -2.84 19.42 -8.07
N PHE A 265 -3.60 19.03 -7.04
CA PHE A 265 -3.75 17.63 -6.65
C PHE A 265 -4.33 16.78 -7.78
N ALA A 266 -5.36 17.28 -8.48
CA ALA A 266 -5.93 16.60 -9.64
C ALA A 266 -4.88 16.39 -10.74
N GLN A 267 -4.11 17.43 -11.11
CA GLN A 267 -3.05 17.33 -12.13
C GLN A 267 -1.96 16.32 -11.76
N MET A 268 -1.59 16.22 -10.48
CA MET A 268 -0.64 15.19 -10.03
C MET A 268 -1.20 13.77 -10.19
N ASN A 269 -2.52 13.60 -10.08
CA ASN A 269 -3.19 12.30 -10.12
C ASN A 269 -3.79 11.94 -11.49
N THR A 270 -3.77 12.84 -12.49
CA THR A 270 -4.21 12.53 -13.86
C THR A 270 -3.15 11.81 -14.70
N ILE A 271 -1.95 11.61 -14.17
CA ILE A 271 -0.94 10.75 -14.80
C ILE A 271 -1.51 9.33 -14.86
N ASN A 272 -1.62 8.77 -16.07
CA ASN A 272 -2.15 7.43 -16.28
C ASN A 272 -1.43 6.42 -15.37
N PRO A 273 -2.14 5.70 -14.48
CA PRO A 273 -1.51 4.72 -13.62
C PRO A 273 -0.89 3.63 -14.49
N VAL A 274 0.38 3.31 -14.21
CA VAL A 274 1.03 2.15 -14.83
C VAL A 274 0.31 0.88 -14.34
N GLU A 275 0.00 -0.03 -15.28
CA GLU A 275 -0.65 -1.30 -14.96
C GLU A 275 0.07 -2.05 -13.83
N LYS A 276 -0.69 -2.65 -12.90
CA LYS A 276 -0.10 -3.32 -11.72
C LYS A 276 0.91 -4.41 -12.10
N SER A 277 0.60 -5.19 -13.13
CA SER A 277 1.50 -6.23 -13.66
C SER A 277 2.82 -5.64 -14.13
N ARG A 278 2.78 -4.46 -14.75
CA ARG A 278 3.97 -3.75 -15.20
C ARG A 278 4.76 -3.14 -14.04
N ILE A 279 4.08 -2.66 -12.99
CA ILE A 279 4.75 -2.21 -11.75
C ILE A 279 5.47 -3.38 -11.06
N GLU A 280 4.82 -4.55 -10.98
CA GLU A 280 5.44 -5.76 -10.43
C GLU A 280 6.66 -6.21 -11.27
N GLU A 281 6.56 -6.16 -12.60
CA GLU A 281 7.68 -6.45 -13.51
C GLU A 281 8.86 -5.50 -13.27
N LEU A 282 8.61 -4.18 -13.24
CA LEU A 282 9.66 -3.18 -13.06
C LEU A 282 10.27 -3.22 -11.66
N GLY A 283 9.47 -3.52 -10.64
CA GLY A 283 9.92 -3.58 -9.25
C GLY A 283 10.74 -4.84 -8.92
N GLN A 284 10.74 -5.87 -9.78
CA GLN A 284 11.43 -7.16 -9.60
C GLN A 284 11.32 -7.76 -8.18
N LYS A 285 10.19 -7.52 -7.49
CA LYS A 285 10.04 -7.87 -6.07
C LYS A 285 10.09 -9.39 -5.81
N ARG A 286 9.88 -10.23 -6.84
CA ARG A 286 9.82 -11.69 -6.73
C ARG A 286 11.02 -12.35 -7.41
N TYR A 287 11.48 -13.49 -6.89
CA TYR A 287 12.50 -14.28 -7.57
C TYR A 287 11.99 -14.84 -8.91
N SER A 288 10.70 -15.15 -9.02
CA SER A 288 10.04 -15.50 -10.30
C SER A 288 10.14 -14.37 -11.33
N SER A 289 10.11 -13.11 -10.91
CA SER A 289 10.33 -11.96 -11.79
C SER A 289 11.69 -12.03 -12.50
N THR A 290 12.73 -12.48 -11.79
CA THR A 290 14.06 -12.71 -12.39
C THR A 290 14.01 -13.83 -13.42
N VAL A 291 13.27 -14.92 -13.13
CA VAL A 291 13.13 -16.05 -14.06
C VAL A 291 12.43 -15.62 -15.35
N VAL A 292 11.32 -14.89 -15.24
CA VAL A 292 10.56 -14.38 -16.41
C VAL A 292 11.40 -13.42 -17.24
N GLU A 293 12.22 -12.58 -16.59
CA GLU A 293 13.13 -11.67 -17.30
C GLU A 293 14.17 -12.44 -18.12
N GLN A 294 14.74 -13.52 -17.58
CA GLN A 294 15.62 -14.39 -18.35
C GLN A 294 14.90 -15.07 -19.52
N LEU A 295 13.68 -15.58 -19.32
CA LEU A 295 12.88 -16.18 -20.40
C LEU A 295 12.60 -15.18 -21.53
N LYS A 296 12.23 -13.95 -21.17
CA LYS A 296 11.93 -12.86 -22.12
C LYS A 296 13.10 -12.54 -23.05
N PHE A 297 14.34 -12.70 -22.57
CA PHE A 297 15.53 -12.33 -23.34
C PHE A 297 16.30 -13.51 -23.94
N LYS A 298 16.18 -14.70 -23.36
CA LYS A 298 17.04 -15.84 -23.68
C LYS A 298 16.32 -17.09 -24.19
N SER A 299 14.99 -17.06 -24.28
CA SER A 299 14.20 -18.17 -24.85
C SER A 299 13.34 -17.72 -26.02
N GLU A 300 12.72 -18.68 -26.70
CA GLU A 300 11.74 -18.46 -27.76
C GLU A 300 10.45 -17.74 -27.28
N LEU A 301 10.27 -17.57 -25.97
CA LEU A 301 9.25 -16.68 -25.43
C LEU A 301 9.54 -15.18 -25.65
N LYS A 302 10.70 -14.83 -26.21
CA LYS A 302 11.04 -13.45 -26.56
C LYS A 302 9.95 -12.83 -27.43
N ASN A 303 9.52 -11.63 -27.08
CA ASN A 303 8.41 -10.90 -27.72
C ASN A 303 7.03 -11.59 -27.65
N LYS A 304 6.90 -12.74 -26.97
CA LYS A 304 5.62 -13.46 -26.78
C LYS A 304 5.07 -13.34 -25.35
N ILE A 305 5.75 -12.61 -24.46
CA ILE A 305 5.28 -12.30 -23.09
C ILE A 305 4.65 -10.91 -23.05
N SER A 306 3.35 -10.84 -22.73
CA SER A 306 2.61 -9.58 -22.57
C SER A 306 2.92 -8.92 -21.21
N PRO A 307 3.24 -7.62 -21.17
CA PRO A 307 3.34 -6.87 -19.91
C PRO A 307 1.97 -6.51 -19.31
N GLN A 308 0.88 -6.65 -20.09
CA GLN A 308 -0.49 -6.34 -19.66
C GLN A 308 -1.10 -7.50 -18.86
N SER A 309 -2.19 -7.23 -18.14
CA SER A 309 -2.92 -8.24 -17.35
C SER A 309 -3.58 -9.32 -18.20
N ASP A 310 -3.91 -8.97 -19.44
CA ASP A 310 -4.67 -9.79 -20.37
C ASP A 310 -4.02 -9.82 -21.76
N ILE A 311 -4.49 -10.75 -22.59
CA ILE A 311 -4.03 -10.91 -23.96
C ILE A 311 -5.24 -10.77 -24.88
N GLY A 312 -5.21 -9.75 -25.74
CA GLY A 312 -6.21 -9.58 -26.78
C GLY A 312 -6.24 -10.79 -27.73
N LEU A 313 -7.42 -11.11 -28.27
CA LEU A 313 -7.61 -12.28 -29.13
C LEU A 313 -6.75 -12.24 -30.39
N ASP A 314 -6.48 -11.05 -30.93
CA ASP A 314 -5.70 -10.83 -32.15
C ASP A 314 -4.23 -10.47 -31.85
N SER A 315 -3.76 -10.75 -30.63
CA SER A 315 -2.38 -10.49 -30.22
C SER A 315 -1.47 -11.69 -30.45
N ASN A 316 -0.22 -11.42 -30.82
CA ASN A 316 0.85 -12.41 -30.90
C ASN A 316 1.51 -12.74 -29.54
N PHE A 317 0.99 -12.24 -28.43
CA PHE A 317 1.43 -12.67 -27.10
C PHE A 317 0.84 -14.04 -26.75
N LEU A 318 1.64 -14.92 -26.18
CA LEU A 318 1.24 -16.26 -25.75
C LEU A 318 0.86 -16.30 -24.26
N VAL A 319 1.62 -15.56 -23.43
CA VAL A 319 1.47 -15.58 -21.97
C VAL A 319 1.64 -14.18 -21.39
N THR A 320 0.97 -13.87 -20.29
CA THR A 320 1.22 -12.62 -19.56
C THR A 320 2.35 -12.79 -18.57
N TYR A 321 3.05 -11.67 -18.29
CA TYR A 321 4.08 -11.63 -17.27
C TYR A 321 3.58 -12.16 -15.91
N TYR A 322 2.35 -11.80 -15.55
CA TYR A 322 1.70 -12.22 -14.32
C TYR A 322 1.46 -13.73 -14.28
N THR A 323 0.83 -14.32 -15.32
CA THR A 323 0.58 -15.76 -15.39
C THR A 323 1.88 -16.55 -15.27
N LEU A 324 2.93 -16.14 -16.00
CA LEU A 324 4.19 -16.87 -16.00
C LEU A 324 4.91 -16.77 -14.64
N SER A 325 4.94 -15.57 -14.05
CA SER A 325 5.54 -15.36 -12.72
C SER A 325 4.82 -16.19 -11.65
N GLU A 326 3.49 -16.18 -11.68
CA GLU A 326 2.66 -16.91 -10.72
C GLU A 326 2.78 -18.44 -10.91
N ALA A 327 2.83 -18.94 -12.15
CA ALA A 327 3.08 -20.36 -12.43
C ALA A 327 4.45 -20.82 -11.89
N ILE A 328 5.47 -19.98 -11.99
CA ILE A 328 6.81 -20.27 -11.47
C ILE A 328 6.80 -20.28 -9.94
N ASP A 329 6.17 -19.29 -9.29
CA ASP A 329 6.00 -19.24 -7.83
C ASP A 329 5.28 -20.49 -7.31
N ASP A 330 4.22 -20.93 -8.00
CA ASP A 330 3.43 -22.11 -7.62
C ASP A 330 4.20 -23.45 -7.81
N ALA A 331 5.06 -23.53 -8.82
CA ALA A 331 5.78 -24.75 -9.15
C ALA A 331 7.11 -24.87 -8.40
N PHE A 332 7.90 -23.80 -8.31
CA PHE A 332 9.27 -23.82 -7.81
C PHE A 332 9.43 -22.99 -6.54
N GLU A 333 10.02 -23.60 -5.51
CA GLU A 333 10.38 -22.88 -4.29
C GLU A 333 11.69 -22.10 -4.50
N LEU A 334 11.60 -20.82 -4.84
CA LEU A 334 12.76 -19.96 -5.08
C LEU A 334 13.15 -19.23 -3.78
N LYS A 335 14.31 -19.59 -3.20
CA LYS A 335 14.79 -19.00 -1.93
C LYS A 335 15.81 -17.89 -2.14
N SER A 336 16.43 -17.84 -3.31
CA SER A 336 17.50 -16.89 -3.62
C SER A 336 17.54 -16.53 -5.11
N ARG A 337 18.22 -15.42 -5.43
CA ARG A 337 18.51 -15.03 -6.83
C ARG A 337 19.33 -16.10 -7.55
N LYS A 338 20.20 -16.83 -6.84
CA LYS A 338 20.97 -17.94 -7.40
C LYS A 338 20.05 -19.09 -7.83
N ASP A 339 19.05 -19.41 -7.03
CA ASP A 339 18.05 -20.43 -7.36
C ASP A 339 17.23 -19.98 -8.57
N ALA A 340 16.81 -18.71 -8.60
CA ALA A 340 16.11 -18.12 -9.74
C ALA A 340 16.92 -18.27 -11.04
N LEU A 341 18.22 -17.94 -11.03
CA LEU A 341 19.10 -18.09 -12.20
C LEU A 341 19.32 -19.56 -12.61
N LYS A 342 19.30 -20.50 -11.67
CA LYS A 342 19.42 -21.94 -11.98
C LYS A 342 18.13 -22.47 -12.61
N ILE A 343 16.98 -22.09 -12.06
CA ILE A 343 15.67 -22.47 -12.59
C ILE A 343 15.44 -21.81 -13.95
N SER A 344 15.86 -20.56 -14.14
CA SER A 344 15.70 -19.87 -15.42
C SER A 344 16.44 -20.53 -16.56
N LYS A 345 17.67 -21.01 -16.36
CA LYS A 345 18.42 -21.74 -17.40
C LYS A 345 17.65 -22.99 -17.86
N TYR A 346 17.16 -23.77 -16.91
CA TYR A 346 16.37 -24.95 -17.21
C TYR A 346 15.05 -24.62 -17.92
N LEU A 347 14.35 -23.56 -17.49
CA LEU A 347 13.10 -23.16 -18.13
C LEU A 347 13.32 -22.57 -19.53
N VAL A 348 14.45 -21.89 -19.77
CA VAL A 348 14.84 -21.47 -21.13
C VAL A 348 14.93 -22.69 -22.03
N ASP A 349 15.74 -23.68 -21.64
CA ASP A 349 15.90 -24.91 -22.44
C ASP A 349 14.55 -25.63 -22.64
N PHE A 350 13.72 -25.69 -21.60
CA PHE A 350 12.40 -26.31 -21.66
C PHE A 350 11.47 -25.61 -22.67
N PHE A 351 11.36 -24.29 -22.61
CA PHE A 351 10.46 -23.55 -23.50
C PHE A 351 10.95 -23.54 -24.95
N ASP A 352 12.27 -23.50 -25.18
CA ASP A 352 12.83 -23.63 -26.52
C ASP A 352 12.49 -25.00 -27.13
N ASN A 353 12.64 -26.08 -26.35
CA ASN A 353 12.25 -27.42 -26.80
C ASN A 353 10.72 -27.55 -27.01
N LEU A 354 9.90 -26.90 -26.18
CA LEU A 354 8.45 -26.87 -26.38
C LEU A 354 8.09 -26.21 -27.73
N PHE A 355 8.71 -25.08 -28.03
CA PHE A 355 8.45 -24.33 -29.26
C PHE A 355 8.92 -25.11 -30.49
N TYR A 356 10.08 -25.76 -30.42
CA TYR A 356 10.59 -26.58 -31.51
C TYR A 356 9.86 -27.91 -31.70
N ALA A 357 9.23 -28.44 -30.65
CA ALA A 357 8.36 -29.62 -30.74
C ALA A 357 7.01 -29.30 -31.41
N PHE A 358 6.52 -28.06 -31.26
CA PHE A 358 5.23 -27.63 -31.80
C PHE A 358 5.37 -26.27 -32.52
N PRO A 359 6.17 -26.20 -33.60
CA PRO A 359 6.49 -24.92 -34.26
C PRO A 359 5.22 -24.25 -34.81
N ASP A 360 4.32 -25.03 -35.40
CA ASP A 360 3.06 -24.56 -35.96
C ASP A 360 2.14 -23.92 -34.91
N GLU A 361 2.34 -24.23 -33.63
CA GLU A 361 1.46 -23.81 -32.53
C GLU A 361 2.00 -22.57 -31.80
N PHE A 362 3.31 -22.33 -31.85
CA PHE A 362 4.01 -21.32 -31.05
C PHE A 362 4.88 -20.33 -31.84
N LEU A 363 5.41 -20.73 -33.00
CA LEU A 363 6.32 -19.92 -33.81
C LEU A 363 5.63 -19.21 -34.98
N GLU A 364 4.43 -19.63 -35.36
CA GLU A 364 3.63 -19.00 -36.42
C GLU A 364 3.33 -17.52 -36.13
N ASP A 365 3.17 -16.74 -37.20
CA ASP A 365 2.89 -15.30 -37.12
C ASP A 365 1.42 -15.02 -36.75
N ASP A 366 0.50 -15.94 -37.07
CA ASP A 366 -0.92 -15.84 -36.73
C ASP A 366 -1.31 -16.78 -35.57
N LEU A 367 -0.81 -16.47 -34.38
CA LEU A 367 -1.17 -17.19 -33.16
C LEU A 367 -2.66 -17.07 -32.81
N SER A 368 -3.35 -16.07 -33.37
CA SER A 368 -4.77 -15.81 -33.12
C SER A 368 -5.68 -16.90 -33.70
N SER A 369 -5.37 -17.41 -34.89
CA SER A 369 -6.15 -18.47 -35.55
C SER A 369 -5.99 -19.80 -34.84
N ILE A 370 -4.76 -20.13 -34.43
CA ILE A 370 -4.47 -21.32 -33.61
C ILE A 370 -5.25 -21.28 -32.30
N ARG A 371 -5.26 -20.13 -31.61
CA ARG A 371 -6.00 -19.94 -30.35
C ARG A 371 -7.51 -20.14 -30.49
N LYS A 372 -8.04 -19.93 -31.70
CA LYS A 372 -9.46 -20.16 -32.02
C LYS A 372 -9.76 -21.66 -32.16
N GLN A 373 -8.80 -22.49 -32.53
CA GLN A 373 -8.97 -23.92 -32.82
C GLN A 373 -8.48 -24.85 -31.70
N SER A 374 -7.43 -24.45 -30.98
CA SER A 374 -6.75 -25.25 -29.97
C SER A 374 -6.57 -24.47 -28.66
N TYR A 375 -6.47 -25.18 -27.54
CA TYR A 375 -6.10 -24.61 -26.25
C TYR A 375 -4.59 -24.52 -26.03
N ILE A 376 -3.77 -25.21 -26.85
CA ILE A 376 -2.32 -25.37 -26.63
C ILE A 376 -1.61 -24.04 -26.39
N ASN A 377 -1.96 -22.99 -27.14
CA ASN A 377 -1.28 -21.69 -27.04
C ASN A 377 -2.01 -20.64 -26.17
N HIS A 378 -2.99 -21.07 -25.36
CA HIS A 378 -3.71 -20.16 -24.44
C HIS A 378 -2.85 -19.77 -23.24
N ASN A 379 -2.99 -18.53 -22.78
CA ASN A 379 -2.30 -17.98 -21.60
C ASN A 379 -2.34 -18.91 -20.39
N VAL A 380 -3.49 -19.54 -20.10
CA VAL A 380 -3.65 -20.41 -18.94
C VAL A 380 -2.82 -21.71 -19.03
N MET A 381 -2.49 -22.19 -20.24
CA MET A 381 -1.73 -23.43 -20.42
C MET A 381 -0.30 -23.33 -19.92
N PHE A 382 0.23 -22.12 -19.79
CA PHE A 382 1.56 -21.89 -19.23
C PHE A 382 1.69 -22.34 -17.78
N TYR A 383 0.59 -22.43 -17.01
CA TYR A 383 0.62 -23.15 -15.73
C TYR A 383 0.96 -24.62 -15.93
N GLY A 384 0.27 -25.29 -16.86
CA GLY A 384 0.53 -26.70 -17.19
C GLY A 384 1.96 -26.93 -17.67
N TYR A 385 2.46 -26.08 -18.56
CA TYR A 385 3.83 -26.18 -19.06
C TYR A 385 4.88 -26.03 -17.96
N VAL A 386 4.72 -25.06 -17.04
CA VAL A 386 5.65 -24.89 -15.92
C VAL A 386 5.57 -26.07 -14.94
N TYR A 387 4.38 -26.62 -14.69
CA TYR A 387 4.21 -27.83 -13.88
C TYR A 387 4.85 -29.07 -14.52
N LEU A 388 4.71 -29.26 -15.84
CA LEU A 388 5.38 -30.32 -16.56
C LEU A 388 6.90 -30.14 -16.52
N ALA A 389 7.39 -28.91 -16.70
CA ALA A 389 8.80 -28.60 -16.59
C ALA A 389 9.35 -29.03 -15.22
N LYS A 390 8.62 -28.74 -14.13
CA LYS A 390 8.96 -29.21 -12.79
C LYS A 390 9.01 -30.74 -12.73
N LYS A 391 7.97 -31.43 -13.19
CA LYS A 391 7.89 -32.91 -13.17
C LYS A 391 9.08 -33.53 -13.91
N MET A 392 9.35 -33.07 -15.13
CA MET A 392 10.47 -33.55 -15.93
C MET A 392 11.80 -33.30 -15.23
N LYS A 393 11.98 -32.14 -14.58
CA LYS A 393 13.19 -31.81 -13.83
C LYS A 393 13.43 -32.76 -12.67
N GLU A 394 12.40 -33.00 -11.86
CA GLU A 394 12.48 -33.84 -10.67
C GLU A 394 12.72 -35.31 -11.01
N ASN A 395 12.21 -35.75 -12.17
CA ASN A 395 12.37 -37.11 -12.66
C ASN A 395 13.55 -37.27 -13.65
N ASN A 396 14.35 -36.22 -13.87
CA ASN A 396 15.47 -36.20 -14.82
C ASN A 396 15.10 -36.68 -16.24
N ILE A 397 13.93 -36.27 -16.73
CA ILE A 397 13.43 -36.60 -18.05
C ILE A 397 14.05 -35.68 -19.08
N GLU A 398 14.56 -36.25 -20.18
CA GLU A 398 15.12 -35.48 -21.29
C GLU A 398 14.07 -34.62 -21.99
N LEU A 399 14.43 -33.39 -22.34
CA LEU A 399 13.51 -32.41 -22.96
C LEU A 399 13.06 -32.80 -24.36
N ASN A 400 13.84 -33.63 -25.08
CA ASN A 400 13.46 -34.19 -26.39
C ASN A 400 12.19 -35.07 -26.33
N LYS A 401 11.78 -35.52 -25.14
CA LYS A 401 10.54 -36.30 -24.94
C LYS A 401 9.29 -35.43 -24.86
N LEU A 402 9.42 -34.10 -24.85
CA LEU A 402 8.30 -33.16 -24.70
C LEU A 402 7.16 -33.42 -25.69
N GLU A 403 7.50 -33.63 -26.96
CA GLU A 403 6.52 -33.89 -28.01
C GLU A 403 5.70 -35.14 -27.69
N SER A 404 6.37 -36.25 -27.37
CA SER A 404 5.72 -37.52 -27.05
C SER A 404 4.83 -37.43 -25.81
N ILE A 405 5.25 -36.66 -24.80
CA ILE A 405 4.49 -36.45 -23.58
C ILE A 405 3.24 -35.61 -23.88
N LEU A 406 3.39 -34.49 -24.58
CA LEU A 406 2.30 -33.56 -24.84
C LEU A 406 1.28 -34.08 -25.86
N ASN A 407 1.70 -34.95 -26.79
CA ASN A 407 0.79 -35.63 -27.72
C ASN A 407 -0.19 -36.59 -27.02
N THR A 408 0.01 -36.91 -25.73
CA THR A 408 -0.98 -37.65 -24.92
C THR A 408 -2.16 -36.78 -24.49
N ILE A 409 -2.07 -35.46 -24.65
CA ILE A 409 -3.10 -34.49 -24.29
C ILE A 409 -3.86 -34.05 -25.54
N ASP A 410 -5.18 -34.18 -25.50
CA ASP A 410 -6.06 -33.60 -26.52
C ASP A 410 -6.32 -32.12 -26.22
N PHE A 411 -5.62 -31.22 -26.93
CA PHE A 411 -5.78 -29.77 -26.83
C PHE A 411 -6.94 -29.19 -27.64
N SER A 412 -7.69 -30.02 -28.37
CA SER A 412 -8.79 -29.54 -29.21
C SER A 412 -9.91 -28.90 -28.36
N LYS A 413 -10.59 -27.89 -28.92
CA LYS A 413 -11.73 -27.28 -28.22
C LYS A 413 -12.94 -28.20 -28.05
N SER A 414 -13.01 -29.27 -28.83
CA SER A 414 -13.97 -30.37 -28.70
C SER A 414 -13.55 -31.44 -27.69
N GLY A 415 -12.34 -31.35 -27.13
CA GLY A 415 -11.84 -32.30 -26.15
C GLY A 415 -12.59 -32.19 -24.82
N ARG A 416 -12.96 -33.33 -24.23
CA ARG A 416 -13.64 -33.40 -22.92
C ARG A 416 -12.88 -32.67 -21.79
N MET A 417 -11.56 -32.57 -21.91
CA MET A 417 -10.71 -31.89 -20.93
C MET A 417 -11.06 -30.40 -20.78
N PHE A 418 -11.50 -29.77 -21.88
CA PHE A 418 -11.70 -28.32 -21.97
C PHE A 418 -13.16 -27.87 -22.16
N GLU A 419 -14.11 -28.77 -22.49
CA GLU A 419 -15.56 -28.46 -22.48
C GLU A 419 -16.05 -27.96 -21.10
N GLU A 420 -15.44 -28.43 -20.02
CA GLU A 420 -15.71 -27.98 -18.65
C GLU A 420 -15.16 -26.56 -18.35
N LEU A 421 -14.26 -26.02 -19.18
CA LEU A 421 -13.61 -24.72 -18.97
C LEU A 421 -14.44 -23.54 -19.51
N GLY A 422 -15.41 -23.80 -20.39
CA GLY A 422 -16.19 -22.76 -21.08
C GLY A 422 -17.50 -22.33 -20.41
N ARG A 423 -17.84 -22.82 -19.20
CA ARG A 423 -19.22 -22.74 -18.66
C ARG A 423 -19.44 -22.02 -17.31
N GLN A 424 -18.49 -21.26 -16.76
CA GLN A 424 -18.73 -20.56 -15.48
C GLN A 424 -18.32 -19.07 -15.51
N ASN A 425 -19.09 -18.23 -14.81
CA ASN A 425 -19.12 -16.76 -14.95
C ASN A 425 -18.40 -15.98 -13.82
N ASN A 426 -17.24 -16.45 -13.32
CA ASN A 426 -16.48 -15.67 -12.33
C ASN A 426 -14.94 -15.82 -12.46
N GLU A 427 -14.28 -14.81 -13.03
CA GLU A 427 -12.88 -14.85 -13.52
C GLU A 427 -11.83 -15.27 -12.49
N ILE A 428 -11.97 -14.86 -11.22
CA ILE A 428 -10.98 -15.13 -10.17
C ILE A 428 -11.08 -16.57 -9.65
N GLN A 429 -12.31 -17.07 -9.45
CA GLN A 429 -12.52 -18.46 -9.02
C GLN A 429 -12.13 -19.45 -10.13
N LEU A 430 -12.40 -19.09 -11.39
CA LEU A 430 -11.96 -19.83 -12.56
C LEU A 430 -10.43 -20.00 -12.57
N LYS A 431 -9.65 -18.92 -12.37
CA LYS A 431 -8.17 -19.00 -12.39
C LYS A 431 -7.64 -20.03 -11.38
N ASN A 432 -8.14 -20.04 -10.14
CA ASN A 432 -7.64 -20.98 -9.11
C ASN A 432 -8.08 -22.43 -9.34
N VAL A 433 -9.30 -22.66 -9.81
CA VAL A 433 -9.79 -24.01 -10.17
C VAL A 433 -9.00 -24.54 -11.37
N MET A 434 -8.77 -23.71 -12.38
CA MET A 434 -8.00 -24.06 -13.57
C MET A 434 -6.56 -24.44 -13.22
N LYS A 435 -5.87 -23.66 -12.36
CA LYS A 435 -4.52 -23.99 -11.90
C LYS A 435 -4.45 -25.36 -11.23
N LYS A 436 -5.39 -25.67 -10.32
CA LYS A 436 -5.43 -26.97 -9.65
C LYS A 436 -5.65 -28.11 -10.64
N LYS A 437 -6.54 -27.93 -11.63
CA LYS A 437 -6.80 -28.93 -12.67
C LYS A 437 -5.57 -29.14 -13.56
N LEU A 438 -4.92 -28.05 -14.00
CA LEU A 438 -3.70 -28.12 -14.80
C LEU A 438 -2.53 -28.74 -14.04
N LYS A 439 -2.36 -28.42 -12.75
CA LYS A 439 -1.39 -29.11 -11.89
C LYS A 439 -1.67 -30.61 -11.85
N ARG A 440 -2.92 -31.01 -11.59
CA ARG A 440 -3.29 -32.42 -11.54
C ARG A 440 -2.95 -33.13 -12.85
N ILE A 441 -3.26 -32.53 -13.98
CA ILE A 441 -3.02 -33.14 -15.29
C ILE A 441 -1.52 -33.19 -15.61
N PHE A 442 -0.83 -32.05 -15.59
CA PHE A 442 0.56 -31.92 -16.06
C PHE A 442 1.61 -32.35 -15.04
N TYR A 443 1.27 -32.43 -13.75
CA TYR A 443 2.19 -32.85 -12.69
C TYR A 443 1.80 -34.18 -12.06
N ASP A 444 0.53 -34.41 -11.72
CA ASP A 444 0.14 -35.65 -11.03
C ASP A 444 -0.12 -36.81 -12.01
N GLU A 445 -0.92 -36.60 -13.05
CA GLU A 445 -1.49 -37.66 -13.90
C GLU A 445 -0.66 -37.99 -15.14
N ILE A 446 -0.07 -37.00 -15.82
CA ILE A 446 0.62 -37.24 -17.10
C ILE A 446 1.83 -38.17 -16.91
N ALA A 447 1.91 -39.23 -17.71
CA ALA A 447 3.05 -40.13 -17.66
C ALA A 447 4.28 -39.45 -18.26
N VAL A 448 5.41 -39.50 -17.54
CA VAL A 448 6.72 -39.11 -18.05
C VAL A 448 7.59 -40.37 -18.03
N VAL A 449 7.87 -40.95 -19.20
CA VAL A 449 8.59 -42.22 -19.35
C VAL A 449 9.82 -42.03 -20.21
#